data_AF-A0A7C3GLQ2-F1
#
_entry.id   AF-A0A7C3GLQ2-F1
#
_cell.length_a   1.000
_cell.length_b   1.000
_cell.length_c   1.000
_cell.angle_alpha   90.00
_cell.angle_beta   90.00
_cell.angle_gamma   90.00
#
_symmetry.space_group_name_H-M   'P 1'
#
loop_
_entity.id
_entity.type
_entity.pdbx_description
1 polymer ?
#
loop_
_entity_poly.entity_id
_entity_poly.type
_entity_poly.pdbx_seq_one_letter_code
_entity_poly.pdbx_strand_id
1 'polypeptide(L)'
;MAPFLTHLVIGERVWAALVGQVSNLPSGQVTNLSNTRQVSGLPVGQVSNLPGGQVTNLSNYGTFLFGCLAPDVDKFCDGLEQGTTHFLPKDRQRAPLRRHTRYFLDHQTDFLRAPFADLTPGEQTFVRGYLCHIATDEVTGRLGRTLQQRLAAGGAPLPNVDALLTAIDPRLWAKAADPEAVLSALAVASIPADTWTFAPHGCLTAMYRIVLPQVQEGGGLEPYLRMVRRHWYWLRHGRVSDAQDDPDLEADLTAHRRHVEADLPRAERLLSEIDLGDLVEQAVQHSLQVIEALDGGYHSRVPGTLRDKYRESNRL
;
A
#
# COMPACT_ATOMS: atom_id res chain seq x y z
N MET A 1 8.89 7.54 -6.40
CA MET A 1 8.52 6.33 -5.60
C MET A 1 7.01 6.35 -5.29
N ALA A 2 6.44 5.46 -4.48
CA ALA A 2 5.03 5.55 -4.03
C ALA A 2 4.96 6.04 -2.58
N PRO A 3 3.81 6.57 -2.11
CA PRO A 3 3.64 7.04 -0.74
C PRO A 3 3.32 5.87 0.20
N PHE A 4 4.34 5.05 0.53
CA PHE A 4 4.14 3.81 1.28
C PHE A 4 3.40 4.01 2.61
N LEU A 5 3.62 5.12 3.31
CA LEU A 5 2.92 5.41 4.57
C LEU A 5 1.43 5.68 4.38
N THR A 6 1.05 6.26 3.24
CA THR A 6 -0.36 6.46 2.88
C THR A 6 -1.09 5.12 2.84
N HIS A 7 -0.51 4.15 2.14
CA HIS A 7 -1.12 2.83 1.98
C HIS A 7 -1.20 2.07 3.31
N LEU A 8 -0.20 2.24 4.20
CA LEU A 8 -0.23 1.60 5.53
C LEU A 8 -1.28 2.21 6.45
N VAL A 9 -1.44 3.54 6.46
CA VAL A 9 -2.47 4.22 7.27
C VAL A 9 -3.88 3.83 6.82
N ILE A 10 -4.10 3.73 5.51
CA ILE A 10 -5.38 3.26 4.97
C ILE A 10 -5.56 1.77 5.25
N GLY A 11 -4.51 0.96 5.04
CA GLY A 11 -4.50 -0.48 5.29
C GLY A 11 -4.83 -0.83 6.74
N GLU A 12 -4.26 -0.10 7.70
CA GLU A 12 -4.60 -0.22 9.14
C GLU A 12 -6.11 -0.10 9.38
N ARG A 13 -6.73 0.95 8.82
CA ARG A 13 -8.17 1.22 9.01
C ARG A 13 -9.05 0.20 8.31
N VAL A 14 -8.66 -0.21 7.10
CA VAL A 14 -9.34 -1.28 6.36
C VAL A 14 -9.27 -2.59 7.14
N TRP A 15 -8.09 -2.96 7.63
CA TRP A 15 -7.91 -4.17 8.45
C TRP A 15 -8.77 -4.12 9.72
N ALA A 16 -8.75 -3.00 10.45
CA ALA A 16 -9.57 -2.81 11.64
C ALA A 16 -11.07 -2.97 11.34
N ALA A 17 -11.55 -2.48 10.19
CA ALA A 17 -12.93 -2.64 9.76
C ALA A 17 -13.26 -4.09 9.39
N LEU A 18 -12.40 -4.78 8.62
CA LEU A 18 -12.59 -6.18 8.24
C LEU A 18 -12.65 -7.09 9.48
N VAL A 19 -11.75 -6.89 10.44
CA VAL A 19 -11.74 -7.65 11.70
C VAL A 19 -12.90 -7.26 12.62
N GLY A 20 -13.28 -5.98 12.65
CA GLY A 20 -14.46 -5.50 13.39
C GLY A 20 -15.76 -6.13 12.88
N GLN A 21 -15.90 -6.32 11.56
CA GLN A 21 -17.01 -7.07 10.98
C GLN A 21 -17.03 -8.54 11.45
N VAL A 22 -15.86 -9.17 11.61
CA VAL A 22 -15.73 -10.54 12.17
C VAL A 22 -16.12 -10.60 13.65
N SER A 23 -15.88 -9.54 14.43
CA SER A 23 -16.22 -9.49 15.86
C SER A 23 -17.74 -9.43 16.16
N ASN A 24 -18.58 -9.20 15.14
CA ASN A 24 -20.04 -9.30 15.24
C ASN A 24 -20.57 -10.74 15.06
N LEU A 25 -19.69 -11.74 14.90
CA LEU A 25 -20.03 -13.16 14.93
C LEU A 25 -20.13 -13.68 16.37
N PRO A 26 -20.88 -14.78 16.65
CA PRO A 26 -21.11 -15.28 18.00
C PRO A 26 -19.82 -15.48 18.82
N SER A 27 -19.90 -15.15 20.10
CA SER A 27 -18.82 -15.00 21.09
C SER A 27 -17.84 -16.18 21.25
N GLY A 28 -18.12 -17.35 20.67
CA GLY A 28 -17.23 -18.51 20.66
C GLY A 28 -16.00 -18.38 19.76
N GLN A 29 -15.95 -17.40 18.84
CA GLN A 29 -14.84 -17.20 17.89
C GLN A 29 -14.01 -15.91 18.13
N VAL A 30 -14.41 -15.06 19.08
CA VAL A 30 -13.97 -13.65 19.18
C VAL A 30 -12.82 -13.40 20.18
N THR A 31 -12.45 -14.38 21.00
CA THR A 31 -11.45 -14.21 22.08
C THR A 31 -10.02 -13.89 21.63
N ASN A 32 -9.70 -13.96 20.34
CA ASN A 32 -8.36 -13.68 19.80
C ASN A 32 -8.16 -12.27 19.22
N LEU A 33 -9.22 -11.45 19.09
CA LEU A 33 -9.17 -10.19 18.31
C LEU A 33 -8.96 -8.92 19.16
N SER A 34 -9.42 -8.90 20.40
CA SER A 34 -9.31 -7.75 21.32
C SER A 34 -7.87 -7.49 21.83
N ASN A 35 -6.92 -8.39 21.54
CA ASN A 35 -5.58 -8.36 22.13
C ASN A 35 -4.49 -7.78 21.21
N THR A 36 -4.77 -7.43 19.95
CA THR A 36 -3.72 -6.95 19.04
C THR A 36 -3.03 -5.67 19.54
N ARG A 37 -3.76 -4.76 20.21
CA ARG A 37 -3.19 -3.57 20.89
C ARG A 37 -2.36 -3.88 22.13
N GLN A 38 -2.64 -4.97 22.83
CA GLN A 38 -1.85 -5.40 23.99
C GLN A 38 -0.57 -6.11 23.55
N VAL A 39 -0.61 -6.73 22.38
CA VAL A 39 0.51 -7.47 21.78
C VAL A 39 1.47 -6.55 21.03
N SER A 40 1.00 -5.47 20.41
CA SER A 40 1.82 -4.54 19.63
C SER A 40 2.91 -3.82 20.45
N GLY A 41 2.69 -3.65 21.76
CA GLY A 41 3.65 -3.05 22.69
C GLY A 41 4.69 -4.03 23.26
N LEU A 42 4.68 -5.30 22.87
CA LEU A 42 5.65 -6.29 23.34
C LEU A 42 6.94 -6.25 22.51
N PRO A 43 8.14 -6.31 23.14
CA PRO A 43 9.40 -6.53 22.43
C PRO A 43 9.32 -7.77 21.53
N VAL A 44 10.00 -7.75 20.38
CA VAL A 44 10.01 -8.85 19.38
C VAL A 44 10.31 -10.22 20.02
N GLY A 45 11.17 -10.28 21.04
CA GLY A 45 11.49 -11.52 21.77
C GLY A 45 10.39 -12.03 22.73
N GLN A 46 9.35 -11.25 23.00
CA GLN A 46 8.20 -11.65 23.82
C GLN A 46 7.01 -12.10 22.98
N VAL A 47 6.95 -11.74 21.69
CA VAL A 47 5.91 -12.18 20.75
C VAL A 47 5.89 -13.71 20.59
N SER A 48 7.06 -14.37 20.70
CA SER A 48 7.18 -15.83 20.65
C SER A 48 6.53 -16.57 21.83
N ASN A 49 6.15 -15.86 22.90
CA ASN A 49 5.53 -16.43 24.10
C ASN A 49 4.00 -16.27 24.13
N LEU A 50 3.41 -15.72 23.08
CA LEU A 50 1.97 -15.50 23.00
C LEU A 50 1.22 -16.79 22.64
N PRO A 51 -0.06 -16.93 23.05
CA PRO A 51 -0.92 -18.01 22.57
C PRO A 51 -0.99 -18.01 21.03
N GLY A 52 -0.96 -19.20 20.41
CA GLY A 52 -0.86 -19.34 18.95
C GLY A 52 -1.92 -18.58 18.13
N GLY A 53 -3.12 -18.36 18.69
CA GLY A 53 -4.18 -17.57 18.05
C GLY A 53 -3.84 -16.08 17.90
N GLN A 54 -3.10 -15.50 18.86
CA GLN A 54 -2.71 -14.08 18.81
C GLN A 54 -1.57 -13.85 17.82
N VAL A 55 -0.59 -14.76 17.79
CA VAL A 55 0.52 -14.73 16.83
C VAL A 55 -0.01 -14.83 15.39
N THR A 56 -1.02 -15.68 15.16
CA THR A 56 -1.66 -15.84 13.84
C THR A 56 -2.33 -14.55 13.37
N ASN A 57 -3.03 -13.84 14.26
CA ASN A 57 -3.68 -12.58 13.91
C ASN A 57 -2.69 -11.46 13.60
N LEU A 58 -1.61 -11.34 14.38
CA LEU A 58 -0.56 -10.36 14.13
C LEU A 58 0.17 -10.63 12.80
N SER A 59 0.48 -11.90 12.52
CA SER A 59 1.09 -12.31 11.25
C SER A 59 0.17 -12.04 10.06
N ASN A 60 -1.13 -12.31 10.16
CA ASN A 60 -2.09 -11.98 9.12
C ASN A 60 -2.20 -10.46 8.91
N TYR A 61 -2.22 -9.67 9.99
CA TYR A 61 -2.20 -8.22 9.88
C TYR A 61 -0.95 -7.72 9.15
N GLY A 62 0.23 -8.24 9.52
CA GLY A 62 1.49 -7.95 8.85
C GLY A 62 1.47 -8.33 7.36
N THR A 63 0.94 -9.50 7.05
CA THR A 63 0.80 -10.01 5.68
C THR A 63 -0.14 -9.12 4.84
N PHE A 64 -1.24 -8.65 5.43
CA PHE A 64 -2.15 -7.69 4.79
C PHE A 64 -1.45 -6.35 4.54
N LEU A 65 -0.75 -5.80 5.54
CA LEU A 65 -0.02 -4.55 5.41
C LEU A 65 1.11 -4.64 4.38
N PHE A 66 1.83 -5.76 4.32
CA PHE A 66 2.79 -6.00 3.26
C PHE A 66 2.11 -6.09 1.88
N GLY A 67 0.93 -6.71 1.81
CA GLY A 67 0.06 -6.64 0.64
C GLY A 67 -0.20 -5.19 0.21
N CYS A 68 -0.43 -4.27 1.15
CA CYS A 68 -0.63 -2.85 0.86
C CYS A 68 0.62 -2.13 0.32
N LEU A 69 1.79 -2.76 0.36
CA LEU A 69 3.03 -2.22 -0.21
C LEU A 69 3.34 -2.88 -1.55
N ALA A 70 3.09 -4.17 -1.68
CA ALA A 70 3.57 -5.04 -2.76
C ALA A 70 3.26 -4.61 -4.21
N PRO A 71 2.21 -3.82 -4.56
CA PRO A 71 1.99 -3.45 -5.95
C PRO A 71 3.10 -2.66 -6.61
N ASP A 72 3.90 -1.92 -5.85
CA ASP A 72 5.04 -1.18 -6.40
C ASP A 72 6.30 -2.02 -6.61
N VAL A 73 6.19 -3.35 -6.53
CA VAL A 73 7.31 -4.28 -6.76
C VAL A 73 7.92 -4.12 -8.17
N ASP A 74 7.18 -3.57 -9.14
CA ASP A 74 7.70 -3.21 -10.48
C ASP A 74 8.91 -2.28 -10.41
N LYS A 75 8.97 -1.41 -9.38
CA LYS A 75 10.11 -0.50 -9.20
C LYS A 75 11.37 -1.24 -8.76
N PHE A 76 11.25 -2.46 -8.25
CA PHE A 76 12.33 -3.23 -7.63
C PHE A 76 12.73 -4.47 -8.44
N CYS A 77 12.06 -4.74 -9.56
CA CYS A 77 12.23 -5.97 -10.31
C CYS A 77 12.49 -5.64 -11.78
N ASP A 78 13.67 -6.01 -12.27
CA ASP A 78 14.04 -5.75 -13.66
C ASP A 78 13.08 -6.47 -14.62
N GLY A 79 12.64 -5.75 -15.66
CA GLY A 79 11.67 -6.24 -16.64
C GLY A 79 10.22 -6.39 -16.16
N LEU A 80 9.90 -6.11 -14.89
CA LEU A 80 8.51 -6.13 -14.41
C LEU A 80 7.84 -4.79 -14.67
N GLU A 81 6.81 -4.78 -15.50
CA GLU A 81 6.09 -3.56 -15.84
C GLU A 81 5.02 -3.22 -14.79
N GLN A 82 4.86 -1.92 -14.52
CA GLN A 82 3.79 -1.42 -13.65
C GLN A 82 2.40 -1.85 -14.15
N GLY A 83 2.21 -1.96 -15.47
CA GLY A 83 0.95 -2.41 -16.04
C GLY A 83 0.53 -3.81 -15.58
N THR A 84 1.52 -4.67 -15.30
CA THR A 84 1.30 -6.01 -14.77
C THR A 84 0.95 -5.96 -13.29
N THR A 85 1.70 -5.21 -12.49
CA THR A 85 1.48 -5.10 -11.04
C THR A 85 0.21 -4.31 -10.67
N HIS A 86 -0.23 -3.41 -11.55
CA HIS A 86 -1.45 -2.64 -11.37
C HIS A 86 -2.59 -3.14 -12.29
N PHE A 87 -2.43 -4.33 -12.87
CA PHE A 87 -3.39 -5.07 -13.71
C PHE A 87 -3.79 -4.43 -15.04
N LEU A 88 -3.48 -3.15 -15.25
CA LEU A 88 -3.69 -2.44 -16.49
C LEU A 88 -2.47 -1.58 -16.84
N PRO A 89 -2.02 -1.59 -18.11
CA PRO A 89 -1.01 -0.65 -18.58
C PRO A 89 -1.48 0.80 -18.33
N LYS A 90 -0.51 1.67 -18.04
CA LYS A 90 -0.71 3.12 -18.19
C LYS A 90 -0.89 3.40 -19.69
N ASP A 91 -2.10 3.33 -20.20
CA ASP A 91 -2.38 3.77 -21.56
C ASP A 91 -2.05 5.28 -21.70
N ARG A 92 -1.75 5.71 -22.92
CA ARG A 92 -1.47 7.13 -23.21
C ARG A 92 -2.67 8.04 -22.94
N GLN A 93 -3.88 7.49 -22.87
CA GLN A 93 -5.11 8.22 -22.59
C GLN A 93 -5.52 8.21 -21.12
N ARG A 94 -4.75 7.56 -20.23
CA ARG A 94 -5.10 7.37 -18.81
C ARG A 94 -6.53 6.83 -18.66
N ALA A 95 -6.82 5.67 -19.25
CA ALA A 95 -7.91 4.77 -18.93
C ALA A 95 -8.29 5.00 -17.47
N PRO A 96 -9.57 5.28 -17.19
CA PRO A 96 -9.96 5.83 -15.90
C PRO A 96 -9.38 4.94 -14.81
N LEU A 97 -8.50 5.49 -13.96
CA LEU A 97 -7.83 4.75 -12.88
C LEU A 97 -8.78 3.81 -12.14
N ARG A 98 -10.08 4.15 -12.07
CA ARG A 98 -11.25 3.37 -11.62
C ARG A 98 -11.45 1.96 -12.23
N ARG A 99 -10.48 1.41 -12.95
CA ARG A 99 -10.62 0.12 -13.64
C ARG A 99 -9.62 -0.91 -13.20
N HIS A 100 -8.62 -0.57 -12.39
CA HIS A 100 -7.55 -1.51 -12.06
C HIS A 100 -8.09 -2.61 -11.14
N THR A 101 -8.74 -2.22 -10.04
CA THR A 101 -9.41 -3.15 -9.13
C THR A 101 -10.53 -3.93 -9.83
N ARG A 102 -11.33 -3.25 -10.65
CA ARG A 102 -12.40 -3.87 -11.44
C ARG A 102 -11.87 -4.93 -12.41
N TYR A 103 -10.80 -4.61 -13.13
CA TYR A 103 -10.17 -5.50 -14.09
C TYR A 103 -9.64 -6.75 -13.40
N PHE A 104 -8.95 -6.58 -12.27
CA PHE A 104 -8.53 -7.72 -11.46
C PHE A 104 -9.71 -8.60 -11.07
N LEU A 105 -10.80 -8.02 -10.54
CA LEU A 105 -11.97 -8.79 -10.12
C LEU A 105 -12.59 -9.60 -11.26
N ASP A 106 -12.54 -9.11 -12.49
CA ASP A 106 -13.04 -9.79 -13.70
C ASP A 106 -12.05 -10.83 -14.26
N HIS A 107 -10.76 -10.73 -13.92
CA HIS A 107 -9.66 -11.49 -14.54
C HIS A 107 -8.69 -12.09 -13.52
N GLN A 108 -9.18 -12.51 -12.36
CA GLN A 108 -8.34 -12.98 -11.24
C GLN A 108 -7.36 -14.10 -11.64
N THR A 109 -7.80 -15.01 -12.51
CA THR A 109 -7.02 -16.17 -12.99
C THR A 109 -5.81 -15.79 -13.83
N ASP A 110 -5.76 -14.57 -14.36
CA ASP A 110 -4.63 -14.08 -15.15
C ASP A 110 -3.46 -13.69 -14.24
N PHE A 111 -3.75 -13.40 -12.96
CA PHE A 111 -2.81 -12.81 -12.01
C PHE A 111 -2.48 -13.74 -10.84
N LEU A 112 -3.45 -14.53 -10.37
CA LEU A 112 -3.29 -15.43 -9.24
C LEU A 112 -2.87 -16.83 -9.70
N ARG A 113 -2.04 -17.51 -8.91
CA ARG A 113 -1.65 -18.91 -9.19
C ARG A 113 -2.81 -19.92 -9.11
N ALA A 114 -3.90 -19.56 -8.46
CA ALA A 114 -5.11 -20.36 -8.30
C ALA A 114 -6.31 -19.42 -8.09
N PRO A 115 -7.57 -19.89 -8.26
CA PRO A 115 -8.74 -19.10 -7.88
C PRO A 115 -8.62 -18.58 -6.44
N PHE A 116 -9.07 -17.36 -6.18
CA PHE A 116 -8.92 -16.72 -4.86
C PHE A 116 -9.45 -17.58 -3.70
N ALA A 117 -10.59 -18.25 -3.91
CA ALA A 117 -11.20 -19.14 -2.91
C ALA A 117 -10.33 -20.37 -2.57
N ASP A 118 -9.44 -20.77 -3.47
CA ASP A 118 -8.56 -21.93 -3.34
C ASP A 118 -7.17 -21.55 -2.80
N LEU A 119 -6.89 -20.25 -2.63
CA LEU A 119 -5.66 -19.78 -1.99
C LEU A 119 -5.68 -20.06 -0.48
N THR A 120 -4.50 -20.22 0.11
CA THR A 120 -4.38 -20.35 1.57
C THR A 120 -4.83 -19.06 2.28
N PRO A 121 -5.22 -19.11 3.56
CA PRO A 121 -5.63 -17.91 4.29
C PRO A 121 -4.60 -16.77 4.28
N GLY A 122 -3.30 -17.08 4.34
CA GLY A 122 -2.24 -16.09 4.28
C GLY A 122 -2.14 -15.41 2.90
N GLU A 123 -2.28 -16.18 1.82
CA GLU A 123 -2.29 -15.65 0.46
C GLU A 123 -3.54 -14.82 0.18
N GLN A 124 -4.71 -15.25 0.63
CA GLN A 124 -5.93 -14.45 0.52
C GLN A 124 -5.77 -13.12 1.27
N THR A 125 -5.18 -13.15 2.46
CA THR A 125 -4.88 -11.96 3.26
C THR A 125 -3.93 -11.01 2.53
N PHE A 126 -2.89 -11.55 1.90
CA PHE A 126 -1.96 -10.78 1.08
C PHE A 126 -2.65 -10.14 -0.14
N VAL A 127 -3.50 -10.88 -0.86
CA VAL A 127 -4.27 -10.38 -2.02
C VAL A 127 -5.24 -9.26 -1.61
N ARG A 128 -5.92 -9.39 -0.46
CA ARG A 128 -6.78 -8.31 0.07
C ARG A 128 -5.98 -7.04 0.34
N GLY A 129 -4.79 -7.16 0.93
CA GLY A 129 -3.87 -6.04 1.13
C GLY A 129 -3.43 -5.40 -0.20
N TYR A 130 -3.10 -6.23 -1.19
CA TYR A 130 -2.74 -5.78 -2.53
C TYR A 130 -3.84 -4.96 -3.19
N LEU A 131 -5.09 -5.44 -3.13
CA LEU A 131 -6.22 -4.66 -3.65
C LEU A 131 -6.51 -3.40 -2.86
N CYS A 132 -6.27 -3.39 -1.54
CA CYS A 132 -6.39 -2.18 -0.72
C CYS A 132 -5.43 -1.08 -1.23
N HIS A 133 -4.21 -1.45 -1.63
CA HIS A 133 -3.28 -0.52 -2.25
C HIS A 133 -3.81 -0.01 -3.59
N ILE A 134 -4.20 -0.90 -4.51
CA ILE A 134 -4.67 -0.48 -5.83
C ILE A 134 -5.90 0.42 -5.71
N ALA A 135 -6.86 0.07 -4.85
CA ALA A 135 -8.03 0.89 -4.54
C ALA A 135 -7.63 2.27 -3.99
N THR A 136 -6.65 2.33 -3.10
CA THR A 136 -6.08 3.60 -2.61
C THR A 136 -5.54 4.44 -3.75
N ASP A 137 -4.80 3.84 -4.67
CA ASP A 137 -4.24 4.50 -5.85
C ASP A 137 -5.32 5.07 -6.80
N GLU A 138 -6.44 4.36 -6.93
CA GLU A 138 -7.58 4.87 -7.70
C GLU A 138 -8.19 6.13 -7.08
N VAL A 139 -8.14 6.27 -5.75
CA VAL A 139 -8.62 7.44 -5.01
C VAL A 139 -7.59 8.57 -5.06
N THR A 140 -6.34 8.31 -4.70
CA THR A 140 -5.26 9.31 -4.69
C THR A 140 -5.00 9.84 -6.10
N GLY A 141 -5.12 9.01 -7.14
CA GLY A 141 -4.99 9.43 -8.52
C GLY A 141 -6.13 10.34 -9.01
N ARG A 142 -7.34 10.27 -8.42
CA ARG A 142 -8.40 11.27 -8.67
C ARG A 142 -8.01 12.63 -8.08
N LEU A 143 -7.56 12.63 -6.82
CA LEU A 143 -7.08 13.83 -6.16
C LEU A 143 -5.92 14.46 -6.94
N GLY A 144 -4.94 13.66 -7.36
CA GLY A 144 -3.80 14.12 -8.17
C GLY A 144 -4.24 14.80 -9.48
N ARG A 145 -5.25 14.27 -10.18
CA ARG A 145 -5.83 14.93 -11.36
C ARG A 145 -6.49 16.25 -11.03
N THR A 146 -7.29 16.32 -9.97
CA THR A 146 -7.95 17.55 -9.53
C THR A 146 -6.92 18.64 -9.19
N LEU A 147 -5.85 18.29 -8.46
CA LEU A 147 -4.76 19.21 -8.15
C LEU A 147 -4.03 19.68 -9.42
N GLN A 148 -3.73 18.75 -10.33
CA GLN A 148 -3.10 19.06 -11.61
C GLN A 148 -3.94 20.07 -12.42
N GLN A 149 -5.26 19.87 -12.49
CA GLN A 149 -6.18 20.78 -13.19
C GLN A 149 -6.24 22.16 -12.54
N ARG A 150 -6.33 22.22 -11.20
CA ARG A 150 -6.33 23.49 -10.46
C ARG A 150 -5.06 24.30 -10.68
N LEU A 151 -3.89 23.64 -10.60
CA LEU A 151 -2.61 24.29 -10.81
C LEU A 151 -2.42 24.76 -12.26
N ALA A 152 -2.85 23.95 -13.24
CA ALA A 152 -2.84 24.33 -14.64
C ALA A 152 -3.69 25.57 -14.91
N ALA A 153 -4.87 25.69 -14.30
CA ALA A 153 -5.72 26.87 -14.41
C ALA A 153 -5.08 28.14 -13.82
N GLY A 154 -4.22 27.98 -12.81
CA GLY A 154 -3.44 29.07 -12.21
C GLY A 154 -2.09 29.37 -12.87
N GLY A 155 -1.74 28.68 -13.97
CA GLY A 155 -0.45 28.84 -14.65
C GLY A 155 0.77 28.38 -13.84
N ALA A 156 0.56 27.60 -12.78
CA ALA A 156 1.61 27.19 -11.86
C ALA A 156 2.01 25.73 -12.16
N PRO A 157 3.31 25.38 -12.28
CA PRO A 157 3.71 23.99 -12.61
C PRO A 157 3.33 22.98 -11.51
N LEU A 158 3.20 21.68 -11.77
CA LEU A 158 3.05 20.73 -10.64
C LEU A 158 4.41 20.58 -9.92
N PRO A 159 4.48 20.58 -8.57
CA PRO A 159 5.71 20.18 -7.89
C PRO A 159 6.09 18.76 -8.30
N ASN A 160 7.38 18.44 -8.23
CA ASN A 160 7.84 17.09 -8.47
C ASN A 160 7.12 16.08 -7.57
N VAL A 161 6.76 14.92 -8.14
CA VAL A 161 6.02 13.89 -7.42
C VAL A 161 6.77 13.40 -6.18
N ASP A 162 8.09 13.25 -6.22
CA ASP A 162 8.86 12.80 -5.07
C ASP A 162 8.87 13.85 -3.95
N ALA A 163 8.81 15.14 -4.26
CA ALA A 163 8.62 16.20 -3.27
C ALA A 163 7.21 16.14 -2.64
N LEU A 164 6.17 15.88 -3.44
CA LEU A 164 4.80 15.68 -2.93
C LEU A 164 4.72 14.48 -2.00
N LEU A 165 5.31 13.34 -2.38
CA LEU A 165 5.31 12.12 -1.58
C LEU A 165 6.11 12.31 -0.28
N THR A 166 7.28 12.95 -0.38
CA THR A 166 8.12 13.29 0.78
C THR A 166 7.37 14.17 1.79
N ALA A 167 6.57 15.13 1.32
CA ALA A 167 5.82 16.03 2.18
C ALA A 167 4.53 15.42 2.75
N ILE A 168 3.87 14.50 2.02
CA ILE A 168 2.60 13.91 2.45
C ILE A 168 2.78 12.77 3.46
N ASP A 169 3.83 11.96 3.29
CA ASP A 169 4.07 10.75 4.09
C ASP A 169 4.08 11.00 5.61
N PRO A 170 4.87 11.93 6.17
CA PRO A 170 4.88 12.15 7.62
C PRO A 170 3.54 12.71 8.14
N ARG A 171 2.82 13.47 7.32
CA ARG A 171 1.50 14.03 7.69
C ARG A 171 0.42 12.96 7.77
N LEU A 172 0.47 11.98 6.87
CA LEU A 172 -0.43 10.82 6.89
C LEU A 172 -0.02 9.83 7.98
N TRP A 173 1.27 9.60 8.17
CA TRP A 173 1.76 8.73 9.25
C TRP A 173 1.35 9.25 10.63
N ALA A 174 1.35 10.57 10.85
CA ALA A 174 0.81 11.18 12.06
C ALA A 174 -0.70 10.95 12.27
N LYS A 175 -1.42 10.40 11.28
CA LYS A 175 -2.83 10.00 11.36
C LYS A 175 -3.02 8.48 11.49
N ALA A 176 -1.94 7.70 11.58
CA ALA A 176 -2.01 6.30 11.98
C ALA A 176 -2.67 6.20 13.36
N ALA A 177 -3.58 5.24 13.53
CA ALA A 177 -4.27 5.05 14.80
C ALA A 177 -3.37 4.38 15.84
N ASP A 178 -2.49 3.47 15.39
CA ASP A 178 -1.54 2.70 16.19
C ASP A 178 -0.29 2.37 15.34
N PRO A 179 0.63 3.33 15.18
CA PRO A 179 1.84 3.12 14.37
C PRO A 179 2.74 2.00 14.93
N GLU A 180 2.75 1.78 16.24
CA GLU A 180 3.49 0.68 16.86
C GLU A 180 2.92 -0.68 16.47
N ALA A 181 1.58 -0.84 16.44
CA ALA A 181 0.96 -2.06 15.94
C ALA A 181 1.25 -2.33 14.47
N VAL A 182 1.27 -1.29 13.62
CA VAL A 182 1.68 -1.43 12.21
C VAL A 182 3.11 -1.96 12.11
N LEU A 183 4.06 -1.38 12.87
CA LEU A 183 5.46 -1.81 12.86
C LEU A 183 5.64 -3.24 13.40
N SER A 184 5.00 -3.56 14.52
CA SER A 184 5.06 -4.90 15.13
C SER A 184 4.43 -5.95 14.22
N ALA A 185 3.35 -5.63 13.52
CA ALA A 185 2.73 -6.52 12.55
C ALA A 185 3.62 -6.75 11.32
N LEU A 186 4.17 -5.67 10.73
CA LEU A 186 5.11 -5.79 9.62
C LEU A 186 6.31 -6.66 10.00
N ALA A 187 6.90 -6.47 11.19
CA ALA A 187 8.06 -7.25 11.64
C ALA A 187 7.87 -8.79 11.60
N VAL A 188 6.63 -9.28 11.67
CA VAL A 188 6.28 -10.70 11.59
C VAL A 188 5.47 -11.06 10.34
N ALA A 189 5.38 -10.15 9.37
CA ALA A 189 4.64 -10.36 8.13
C ALA A 189 5.20 -11.56 7.37
N SER A 190 4.29 -12.40 6.88
CA SER A 190 4.64 -13.45 5.92
C SER A 190 4.63 -12.83 4.52
N ILE A 191 5.61 -13.20 3.69
CA ILE A 191 5.64 -12.86 2.27
C ILE A 191 5.32 -14.16 1.52
N PRO A 192 4.05 -14.40 1.13
CA PRO A 192 3.70 -15.66 0.51
C PRO A 192 4.40 -15.79 -0.85
N ALA A 193 5.14 -16.88 -1.04
CA ALA A 193 5.74 -17.19 -2.33
C ALA A 193 4.64 -17.51 -3.36
N ASP A 194 4.87 -17.16 -4.62
CA ASP A 194 4.10 -17.59 -5.78
C ASP A 194 2.60 -17.24 -5.80
N THR A 195 2.10 -16.39 -4.88
CA THR A 195 0.67 -15.97 -4.92
C THR A 195 0.32 -15.32 -6.24
N TRP A 196 1.22 -14.44 -6.71
CA TRP A 196 1.14 -13.76 -7.98
C TRP A 196 1.98 -14.51 -9.01
N THR A 197 1.43 -14.70 -10.20
CA THR A 197 2.14 -15.33 -11.33
C THR A 197 3.28 -14.46 -11.90
N PHE A 198 3.30 -13.18 -11.54
CA PHE A 198 4.20 -12.18 -12.13
C PHE A 198 5.22 -11.57 -11.15
N ALA A 199 5.10 -11.77 -9.84
CA ALA A 199 5.92 -11.08 -8.84
C ALA A 199 6.93 -12.04 -8.20
N PRO A 200 8.21 -12.04 -8.62
CA PRO A 200 9.21 -12.92 -8.03
C PRO A 200 9.38 -12.67 -6.54
N HIS A 201 9.42 -13.74 -5.74
CA HIS A 201 9.57 -13.66 -4.29
C HIS A 201 10.83 -12.89 -3.85
N GLY A 202 11.92 -12.98 -4.62
CA GLY A 202 13.14 -12.21 -4.38
C GLY A 202 12.93 -10.69 -4.48
N CYS A 203 12.16 -10.23 -5.47
CA CYS A 203 11.83 -8.82 -5.66
C CYS A 203 10.93 -8.30 -4.54
N LEU A 204 9.90 -9.07 -4.14
CA LEU A 204 9.06 -8.75 -2.99
C LEU A 204 9.86 -8.66 -1.69
N THR A 205 10.80 -9.59 -1.46
CA THR A 205 11.68 -9.57 -0.30
C THR A 205 12.62 -8.37 -0.30
N ALA A 206 13.20 -8.02 -1.45
CA ALA A 206 14.07 -6.85 -1.59
C ALA A 206 13.30 -5.56 -1.31
N MET A 207 12.12 -5.40 -1.93
CA MET A 207 11.21 -4.29 -1.67
C MET A 207 10.90 -4.16 -0.19
N TYR A 208 10.53 -5.26 0.48
CA TYR A 208 10.24 -5.26 1.91
C TYR A 208 11.41 -4.72 2.74
N ARG A 209 12.63 -5.19 2.47
CA ARG A 209 13.86 -4.76 3.16
C ARG A 209 14.24 -3.31 2.88
N ILE A 210 13.88 -2.77 1.72
CA ILE A 210 14.15 -1.39 1.34
C ILE A 210 13.16 -0.43 2.03
N VAL A 211 11.88 -0.81 2.04
CA VAL A 211 10.77 0.06 2.49
C VAL A 211 10.61 0.02 4.02
N LEU A 212 10.72 -1.15 4.67
CA LEU A 212 10.44 -1.28 6.10
C LEU A 212 11.23 -0.29 6.98
N PRO A 213 12.54 -0.05 6.77
CA PRO A 213 13.25 0.93 7.59
C PRO A 213 12.72 2.36 7.41
N GLN A 214 12.29 2.75 6.21
CA GLN A 214 11.65 4.06 5.99
C GLN A 214 10.36 4.20 6.82
N VAL A 215 9.57 3.13 6.90
CA VAL A 215 8.33 3.09 7.70
C VAL A 215 8.65 3.24 9.18
N GLN A 216 9.66 2.54 9.68
CA GLN A 216 10.14 2.65 11.06
C GLN A 216 10.62 4.07 11.40
N GLU A 217 11.19 4.76 10.41
CA GLU A 217 11.70 6.13 10.55
C GLU A 217 10.60 7.21 10.42
N GLY A 218 9.35 6.86 10.08
CA GLY A 218 8.20 7.76 10.08
C GLY A 218 8.08 8.72 8.89
N GLY A 219 8.86 8.51 7.83
CA GLY A 219 8.81 9.30 6.59
C GLY A 219 9.53 10.65 6.64
N GLY A 220 9.27 11.49 5.63
CA GLY A 220 9.99 12.75 5.43
C GLY A 220 11.26 12.59 4.58
N LEU A 221 11.98 13.69 4.36
CA LEU A 221 13.06 13.77 3.36
C LEU A 221 14.20 12.80 3.63
N GLU A 222 14.70 12.77 4.87
CA GLU A 222 15.88 11.97 5.18
C GLU A 222 15.57 10.46 5.15
N PRO A 223 14.46 9.96 5.74
CA PRO A 223 14.04 8.56 5.54
C PRO A 223 13.77 8.20 4.07
N TYR A 224 13.13 9.11 3.32
CA TYR A 224 12.90 8.94 1.89
C TYR A 224 14.22 8.75 1.12
N LEU A 225 15.22 9.59 1.36
CA LEU A 225 16.52 9.49 0.69
C LEU A 225 17.28 8.20 1.05
N ARG A 226 17.20 7.74 2.31
CA ARG A 226 17.76 6.43 2.69
C ARG A 226 17.06 5.28 1.98
N MET A 227 15.74 5.33 1.83
CA MET A 227 15.01 4.34 1.03
C MET A 227 15.46 4.36 -0.45
N VAL A 228 15.51 5.54 -1.08
CA VAL A 228 15.94 5.70 -2.48
C VAL A 228 17.36 5.14 -2.66
N ARG A 229 18.24 5.40 -1.70
CA ARG A 229 19.59 4.85 -1.68
C ARG A 229 19.63 3.34 -1.65
N ARG A 230 18.92 2.70 -0.72
CA ARG A 230 18.79 1.23 -0.65
C ARG A 230 18.22 0.65 -1.94
N HIS A 231 17.26 1.33 -2.53
CA HIS A 231 16.64 0.96 -3.81
C HIS A 231 17.64 1.02 -4.97
N TRP A 232 18.33 2.13 -5.14
CA TRP A 232 19.31 2.28 -6.22
C TRP A 232 20.52 1.37 -6.03
N TYR A 233 20.94 1.13 -4.78
CA TYR A 233 21.97 0.15 -4.47
C TYR A 233 21.52 -1.26 -4.90
N TRP A 234 20.26 -1.63 -4.61
CA TRP A 234 19.69 -2.89 -5.06
C TRP A 234 19.70 -3.03 -6.59
N LEU A 235 19.30 -1.99 -7.32
CA LEU A 235 19.29 -2.01 -8.78
C LEU A 235 20.70 -2.13 -9.39
N ARG A 236 21.72 -1.54 -8.76
CA ARG A 236 23.11 -1.58 -9.24
C ARG A 236 23.84 -2.87 -8.87
N HIS A 237 23.64 -3.35 -7.64
CA HIS A 237 24.50 -4.35 -7.02
C HIS A 237 23.78 -5.65 -6.65
N GLY A 238 22.47 -5.74 -6.87
CA GLY A 238 21.68 -6.93 -6.54
C GLY A 238 21.59 -7.26 -5.06
N ARG A 239 21.87 -6.28 -4.17
CA ARG A 239 21.75 -6.41 -2.71
C ARG A 239 21.22 -5.12 -2.07
N VAL A 240 20.48 -5.25 -0.97
CA VAL A 240 20.00 -4.09 -0.20
C VAL A 240 21.09 -3.65 0.78
N SER A 241 21.47 -2.37 0.77
CA SER A 241 22.57 -1.84 1.57
C SER A 241 22.41 -0.36 1.92
N ASP A 242 22.92 0.03 3.08
CA ASP A 242 23.12 1.43 3.53
C ASP A 242 24.60 1.87 3.44
N ALA A 243 25.48 1.08 2.84
CA ALA A 243 26.94 1.35 2.75
C ALA A 243 27.28 2.47 1.77
N GLN A 244 28.06 3.47 2.20
CA GLN A 244 28.47 4.65 1.40
C GLN A 244 29.73 4.33 0.59
N ASP A 245 29.75 3.17 -0.06
CA ASP A 245 30.90 2.61 -0.77
C ASP A 245 30.82 2.77 -2.31
N ASP A 246 29.75 3.38 -2.82
CA ASP A 246 29.54 3.66 -4.25
C ASP A 246 29.51 5.19 -4.48
N PRO A 247 30.65 5.82 -4.88
CA PRO A 247 30.74 7.27 -5.01
C PRO A 247 29.83 7.84 -6.11
N ASP A 248 29.57 7.08 -7.17
CA ASP A 248 28.68 7.49 -8.25
C ASP A 248 27.22 7.51 -7.74
N LEU A 249 26.84 6.53 -6.92
CA LEU A 249 25.53 6.51 -6.27
C LEU A 249 25.33 7.71 -5.34
N GLU A 250 26.34 8.05 -4.53
CA GLU A 250 26.25 9.19 -3.62
C GLU A 250 26.18 10.54 -4.37
N ALA A 251 26.84 10.64 -5.53
CA ALA A 251 26.71 11.81 -6.41
C ALA A 251 25.28 11.93 -6.97
N ASP A 252 24.70 10.84 -7.45
CA ASP A 252 23.32 10.82 -7.96
C ASP A 252 22.30 11.13 -6.86
N LEU A 253 22.49 10.58 -5.66
CA LEU A 253 21.63 10.88 -4.50
C LEU A 253 21.71 12.35 -4.09
N THR A 254 22.90 12.95 -4.18
CA THR A 254 23.09 14.39 -3.92
C THR A 254 22.36 15.24 -4.96
N ALA A 255 22.40 14.85 -6.24
CA ALA A 255 21.63 15.51 -7.28
C ALA A 255 20.12 15.37 -7.05
N HIS A 256 19.66 14.16 -6.72
CA HIS A 256 18.26 13.88 -6.42
C HIS A 256 17.75 14.64 -5.20
N ARG A 257 18.52 14.69 -4.11
CA ARG A 257 18.21 15.50 -2.92
C ARG A 257 17.92 16.95 -3.30
N ARG A 258 18.83 17.60 -4.03
CA ARG A 258 18.67 18.99 -4.47
C ARG A 258 17.40 19.19 -5.29
N HIS A 259 17.07 18.22 -6.15
CA HIS A 259 15.85 18.25 -6.95
C HIS A 259 14.58 18.16 -6.10
N VAL A 260 14.55 17.28 -5.09
CA VAL A 260 13.40 17.14 -4.17
C VAL A 260 13.27 18.38 -3.27
N GLU A 261 14.37 18.86 -2.70
CA GLU A 261 14.40 20.03 -1.82
C GLU A 261 13.92 21.31 -2.52
N ALA A 262 14.23 21.48 -3.80
CA ALA A 262 13.81 22.65 -4.58
C ALA A 262 12.28 22.80 -4.65
N ASP A 263 11.54 21.68 -4.73
CA ASP A 263 10.08 21.66 -4.85
C ASP A 263 9.35 21.44 -3.51
N LEU A 264 10.07 21.02 -2.46
CA LEU A 264 9.46 20.63 -1.18
C LEU A 264 8.60 21.73 -0.54
N PRO A 265 9.05 23.01 -0.43
CA PRO A 265 8.21 24.07 0.15
C PRO A 265 6.90 24.29 -0.61
N ARG A 266 6.91 24.01 -1.92
CA ARG A 266 5.75 24.16 -2.77
C ARG A 266 4.79 22.98 -2.63
N ALA A 267 5.33 21.76 -2.55
CA ALA A 267 4.57 20.57 -2.22
C ALA A 267 3.86 20.72 -0.87
N GLU A 268 4.57 21.20 0.16
CA GLU A 268 4.02 21.40 1.50
C GLU A 268 2.85 22.39 1.55
N ARG A 269 2.94 23.49 0.78
CA ARG A 269 1.85 24.48 0.63
C ARG A 269 0.65 23.85 -0.06
N LEU A 270 0.86 23.18 -1.20
CA LEU A 270 -0.22 22.52 -1.94
C LEU A 270 -0.96 21.50 -1.05
N LEU A 271 -0.22 20.70 -0.29
CA LEU A 271 -0.77 19.68 0.60
C LEU A 271 -1.44 20.28 1.86
N SER A 272 -1.17 21.53 2.21
CA SER A 272 -1.84 22.19 3.34
C SER A 272 -3.30 22.55 3.05
N GLU A 273 -3.66 22.59 1.76
CA GLU A 273 -5.02 22.87 1.29
C GLU A 273 -5.87 21.60 1.11
N ILE A 274 -5.28 20.42 1.35
CA ILE A 274 -5.94 19.12 1.16
C ILE A 274 -6.39 18.59 2.51
N ASP A 275 -7.66 18.23 2.60
CA ASP A 275 -8.16 17.45 3.73
C ASP A 275 -7.68 15.99 3.60
N LEU A 276 -6.55 15.71 4.24
CA LEU A 276 -5.99 14.37 4.31
C LEU A 276 -6.87 13.39 5.10
N GLY A 277 -7.77 13.87 5.96
CA GLY A 277 -8.73 13.04 6.67
C GLY A 277 -9.80 12.48 5.73
N ASP A 278 -10.42 13.38 4.96
CA ASP A 278 -11.39 13.04 3.90
C ASP A 278 -10.77 12.08 2.86
N LEU A 279 -9.53 12.34 2.43
CA LEU A 279 -8.81 11.44 1.53
C LEU A 279 -8.70 10.01 2.10
N VAL A 280 -8.29 9.88 3.36
CA VAL A 280 -8.15 8.57 4.02
C VAL A 280 -9.51 7.88 4.15
N GLU A 281 -10.56 8.61 4.53
CA GLU A 281 -11.90 8.04 4.65
C GLU A 281 -12.42 7.51 3.30
N GLN A 282 -12.30 8.30 2.23
CA GLN A 282 -12.69 7.87 0.90
C GLN A 282 -11.92 6.64 0.42
N ALA A 283 -10.60 6.59 0.69
CA ALA A 283 -9.78 5.46 0.31
C ALA A 283 -10.14 4.19 1.10
N VAL A 284 -10.39 4.31 2.41
CA VAL A 284 -10.86 3.19 3.25
C VAL A 284 -12.18 2.64 2.73
N GLN A 285 -13.16 3.51 2.47
CA GLN A 285 -14.48 3.09 1.97
C GLN A 285 -14.38 2.39 0.62
N HIS A 286 -13.58 2.93 -0.30
CA HIS A 286 -13.38 2.33 -1.62
C HIS A 286 -12.67 0.97 -1.53
N SER A 287 -11.63 0.86 -0.71
CA SER A 287 -10.92 -0.40 -0.45
C SER A 287 -11.84 -1.48 0.14
N LEU A 288 -12.70 -1.12 1.11
CA LEU A 288 -13.67 -2.05 1.68
C LEU A 288 -14.65 -2.58 0.63
N GLN A 289 -15.20 -1.71 -0.22
CA GLN A 289 -16.10 -2.12 -1.30
C GLN A 289 -15.43 -3.09 -2.28
N VAL A 290 -14.16 -2.86 -2.61
CA VAL A 290 -13.39 -3.75 -3.51
C VAL A 290 -13.14 -5.11 -2.86
N ILE A 291 -12.77 -5.12 -1.57
CA ILE A 291 -12.50 -6.37 -0.83
C ILE A 291 -13.80 -7.16 -0.61
N GLU A 292 -14.91 -6.50 -0.29
CA GLU A 292 -16.23 -7.16 -0.20
C GLU A 292 -16.64 -7.78 -1.54
N ALA A 293 -16.36 -7.11 -2.66
CA ALA A 293 -16.62 -7.65 -3.99
C ALA A 293 -15.73 -8.86 -4.35
N LEU A 294 -14.50 -8.89 -3.84
CA LEU A 294 -13.61 -10.05 -3.95
C LEU A 294 -14.15 -11.23 -3.13
N ASP A 295 -14.49 -10.98 -1.85
CA ASP A 295 -14.91 -12.01 -0.90
C ASP A 295 -16.31 -12.58 -1.20
N GLY A 296 -17.24 -11.73 -1.67
CA GLY A 296 -18.62 -12.13 -1.99
C GLY A 296 -18.76 -13.02 -3.24
N GLY A 297 -17.66 -13.31 -3.93
CA GLY A 297 -17.66 -14.02 -5.20
C GLY A 297 -18.35 -13.20 -6.28
N TYR A 298 -17.56 -12.45 -7.06
CA TYR A 298 -18.05 -11.57 -8.14
C TYR A 298 -18.97 -12.26 -9.18
N HIS A 299 -19.07 -13.61 -9.16
CA HIS A 299 -19.85 -14.42 -10.09
C HIS A 299 -21.04 -15.17 -9.48
N SER A 300 -21.31 -15.07 -8.18
CA SER A 300 -22.49 -15.71 -7.57
C SER A 300 -23.46 -14.68 -6.99
N ARG A 301 -24.46 -14.29 -7.79
CA ARG A 301 -25.65 -13.50 -7.39
C ARG A 301 -25.38 -12.04 -6.99
N VAL A 302 -25.34 -11.14 -7.97
CA VAL A 302 -25.71 -9.74 -7.74
C VAL A 302 -26.98 -9.43 -8.51
N PRO A 303 -28.15 -9.32 -7.85
CA PRO A 303 -29.33 -8.68 -8.44
C PRO A 303 -28.95 -7.28 -8.91
N GLY A 304 -29.51 -6.81 -10.04
CA GLY A 304 -29.07 -5.60 -10.76
C GLY A 304 -28.86 -4.32 -9.94
N THR A 305 -29.43 -4.22 -8.74
CA THR A 305 -29.43 -3.02 -7.89
C THR A 305 -28.06 -2.64 -7.28
N LEU A 306 -27.19 -3.60 -6.92
CA LEU A 306 -25.83 -3.29 -6.44
C LEU A 306 -24.88 -2.96 -7.60
N ARG A 307 -25.10 -3.59 -8.76
CA ARG A 307 -24.42 -3.25 -10.01
C ARG A 307 -24.74 -1.83 -10.45
N ASP A 308 -25.96 -1.37 -10.19
CA ASP A 308 -26.41 -0.01 -10.50
C ASP A 308 -25.90 1.02 -9.49
N LYS A 309 -25.88 0.72 -8.17
CA LYS A 309 -25.25 1.61 -7.17
C LYS A 309 -23.75 1.79 -7.41
N TYR A 310 -23.04 0.71 -7.77
CA TYR A 310 -21.62 0.78 -8.13
C TYR A 310 -21.41 1.50 -9.48
N ARG A 311 -22.39 1.49 -10.39
CA ARG A 311 -22.36 2.30 -11.63
C ARG A 311 -22.65 3.78 -11.38
N GLU A 312 -23.53 4.09 -10.42
CA GLU A 312 -23.92 5.47 -10.08
C GLU A 312 -22.79 6.22 -9.37
N SER A 313 -22.12 5.58 -8.41
CA SER A 313 -20.90 6.12 -7.79
C SER A 313 -19.73 6.26 -8.77
N ASN A 314 -19.77 5.52 -9.90
CA ASN A 314 -18.74 5.54 -10.93
C ASN A 314 -19.03 6.46 -12.14
N ARG A 315 -20.18 7.17 -12.17
CA ARG A 315 -20.56 8.09 -13.27
C ARG A 315 -20.18 9.57 -13.06
N LEU A 316 -19.73 9.96 -11.86
CA LEU A 316 -19.17 11.29 -11.54
C LEU A 316 -17.65 11.28 -11.60
#